data_AF-A0A7V5GT67-F1
#
_entry.id   AF-A0A7V5GT67-F1
#
_cell.length_a   1.000
_cell.length_b   1.000
_cell.length_c   1.000
_cell.angle_alpha   90.00
_cell.angle_beta   90.00
_cell.angle_gamma   90.00
#
_symmetry.space_group_name_H-M   'P 1'
#
loop_
_entity.id
_entity.type
_entity.pdbx_description
1 polymer ?
#
loop_
_entity_poly.entity_id
_entity_poly.type
_entity_poly.pdbx_seq_one_letter_code
_entity_poly.pdbx_strand_id
1 'polypeptide(L)' 'FEKRRTWVIGDTPLDVINGRNIGARTIAVATGAFAEQELLKHEPDAVLPDFNDRSGFIRLVKDG' A
#
# COMPACT_ATOMS: atom_id res chain seq x y z
N PHE A 1 -16.62 2.64 11.25
CA PHE A 1 -15.38 2.45 10.47
C PHE A 1 -14.36 3.49 10.92
N GLU A 2 -13.27 3.05 11.54
CA GLU A 2 -12.13 3.93 11.84
C GLU A 2 -11.20 3.95 10.62
N LYS A 3 -11.27 5.03 9.83
CA LYS A 3 -10.53 5.15 8.56
C LYS A 3 -9.02 4.92 8.73
N ARG A 4 -8.44 5.42 9.84
CA ARG A 4 -7.01 5.24 10.18
C ARG A 4 -6.61 3.82 10.57
N ARG A 5 -7.57 2.92 10.80
CA ARG A 5 -7.35 1.48 11.04
C ARG A 5 -7.68 0.63 9.80
N THR A 6 -7.86 1.26 8.65
CA THR A 6 -8.15 0.59 7.39
C THR A 6 -6.96 0.72 6.46
N TRP A 7 -6.58 -0.39 5.83
CA TRP A 7 -5.54 -0.44 4.81
C TRP A 7 -6.15 -0.76 3.45
N VAL A 8 -5.72 -0.05 2.42
CA VAL A 8 -5.89 -0.42 1.01
C VAL A 8 -4.55 -0.92 0.50
N ILE A 9 -4.55 -2.09 -0.12
CA ILE A 9 -3.35 -2.75 -0.61
C ILE A 9 -3.59 -3.13 -2.07
N GLY A 10 -2.70 -2.71 -2.96
CA GLY A 10 -2.84 -3.00 -4.38
C GLY A 10 -1.61 -2.66 -5.20
N ASP A 11 -1.63 -3.04 -6.46
CA ASP A 11 -0.51 -2.97 -7.40
C ASP A 11 -0.69 -1.88 -8.47
N THR A 12 -1.74 -1.06 -8.36
CA THR A 12 -2.01 0.04 -9.29
C THR A 12 -1.95 1.41 -8.60
N PRO A 13 -1.65 2.48 -9.35
CA PRO A 13 -1.85 3.85 -8.90
C PRO A 13 -3.23 4.14 -8.29
N LEU A 14 -4.28 3.50 -8.82
CA LEU A 14 -5.65 3.74 -8.38
C LEU A 14 -5.91 3.22 -6.97
N ASP A 15 -5.23 2.15 -6.55
CA ASP A 15 -5.35 1.63 -5.18
C ASP A 15 -4.84 2.66 -4.16
N VAL A 16 -3.70 3.30 -4.47
CA VAL A 16 -3.12 4.35 -3.64
C VAL A 16 -4.01 5.60 -3.64
N ILE A 17 -4.41 6.09 -4.81
CA ILE A 17 -5.22 7.31 -4.95
C ILE A 17 -6.56 7.16 -4.22
N ASN A 18 -7.27 6.06 -4.47
CA ASN A 18 -8.59 5.85 -3.88
C ASN A 18 -8.51 5.58 -2.38
N GLY A 19 -7.51 4.81 -1.92
CA GLY A 19 -7.27 4.59 -0.49
C GLY A 19 -7.01 5.89 0.27
N ARG A 20 -6.17 6.76 -0.27
CA ARG A 20 -5.92 8.09 0.30
C ARG A 20 -7.17 8.97 0.30
N ASN A 21 -7.94 8.99 -0.80
CA ASN A 21 -9.17 9.79 -0.90
C ASN A 21 -10.22 9.42 0.17
N ILE A 22 -10.28 8.15 0.58
CA ILE A 22 -11.20 7.72 1.65
C ILE A 22 -10.63 7.89 3.06
N GLY A 23 -9.35 8.27 3.18
CA GLY A 23 -8.62 8.43 4.44
C GLY A 23 -8.10 7.11 5.03
N ALA A 24 -7.97 6.07 4.22
CA ALA A 24 -7.30 4.83 4.60
C ALA A 24 -5.79 4.97 4.43
N ARG A 25 -5.04 4.10 5.11
CA ARG A 25 -3.62 3.89 4.81
C ARG A 25 -3.46 3.02 3.57
N THR A 26 -2.31 3.12 2.93
CA THR A 26 -2.08 2.55 1.60
C THR A 26 -0.73 1.83 1.54
N ILE A 27 -0.74 0.60 1.03
CA ILE A 27 0.48 -0.14 0.70
C ILE A 27 0.43 -0.46 -0.80
N ALA A 28 1.41 0.02 -1.56
CA ALA A 28 1.56 -0.34 -2.95
C ALA A 28 2.47 -1.56 -3.09
N VAL A 29 2.14 -2.50 -3.99
CA VAL A 29 2.92 -3.74 -4.17
C VAL A 29 3.27 -3.93 -5.64
N ALA A 30 4.56 -3.90 -5.98
CA ALA A 30 5.06 -3.92 -7.37
C ALA A 30 5.04 -5.32 -8.02
N THR A 31 3.95 -6.05 -7.83
CA THR A 31 3.70 -7.37 -8.43
C THR A 31 2.86 -7.31 -9.71
N GLY A 32 2.37 -6.11 -10.04
CA GLY A 32 1.53 -5.81 -11.20
C GLY A 32 2.28 -5.24 -12.39
N ALA A 33 1.56 -4.46 -13.20
CA ALA A 33 2.10 -3.80 -14.40
C ALA A 33 2.91 -2.53 -14.11
N PHE A 34 2.86 -2.01 -12.88
CA PHE A 34 3.49 -0.75 -12.49
C PHE A 34 4.74 -1.02 -11.66
N ALA A 35 5.84 -0.35 -12.00
CA ALA A 35 7.08 -0.44 -11.24
C ALA A 35 6.97 0.32 -9.91
N GLU A 36 7.83 -0.02 -8.94
CA GLU A 36 7.89 0.65 -7.64
C GLU A 36 8.00 2.18 -7.78
N GLN A 37 8.81 2.66 -8.72
CA GLN A 37 9.03 4.08 -8.95
C GLN A 37 7.79 4.80 -9.51
N GLU A 38 6.90 4.08 -10.19
CA GLU A 38 5.62 4.63 -10.65
C GLU A 38 4.64 4.72 -9.48
N LEU A 39 4.57 3.67 -8.67
CA LEU A 39 3.71 3.61 -7.48
C LEU A 39 4.09 4.68 -6.44
N LEU A 40 5.39 4.93 -6.24
CA LEU A 40 5.90 5.95 -5.31
C LEU A 40 5.41 7.38 -5.63
N LYS A 41 5.12 7.69 -6.90
CA LYS A 41 4.61 9.02 -7.31
C LYS A 41 3.23 9.33 -6.72
N HIS A 42 2.52 8.31 -6.25
CA HIS A 42 1.19 8.44 -5.65
C HIS A 42 1.21 8.51 -4.12
N GLU A 43 2.41 8.57 -3.52
CA GLU A 43 2.63 8.73 -2.08
C GLU A 43 1.93 7.67 -1.19
N PRO A 44 2.11 6.36 -1.45
CA PRO A 44 1.62 5.34 -0.54
C PRO A 44 2.35 5.42 0.81
N ASP A 45 1.72 4.91 1.88
CA ASP A 45 2.35 4.84 3.20
C ASP A 45 3.50 3.82 3.24
N ALA A 46 3.46 2.81 2.37
CA ALA A 46 4.59 1.91 2.10
C ALA A 46 4.55 1.35 0.67
N VAL A 47 5.71 0.94 0.17
CA VAL A 47 5.86 0.20 -1.10
C VAL A 47 6.62 -1.08 -0.84
N LEU A 48 6.13 -2.19 -1.39
CA LEU A 48 6.77 -3.50 -1.32
C LEU A 48 7.04 -4.03 -2.73
N PRO A 49 8.18 -4.71 -2.97
CA PRO A 49 8.43 -5.39 -4.24
C PRO A 49 7.49 -6.58 -4.45
N ASP A 50 7.21 -7.33 -3.37
CA ASP A 50 6.37 -8.53 -3.33
C ASP A 50 5.97 -8.86 -1.87
N PHE A 51 5.38 -10.05 -1.65
CA PHE A 51 5.00 -10.56 -0.32
C PHE A 51 5.89 -11.70 0.20
N ASN A 52 7.12 -11.86 -0.32
CA ASN A 52 8.02 -12.92 0.13
C ASN A 52 8.45 -12.72 1.60
N ASP A 53 8.54 -11.47 2.08
CA ASP A 53 8.68 -11.16 3.51
C ASP A 53 7.32 -11.05 4.22
N ARG A 54 6.70 -12.20 4.46
CA ARG A 54 5.41 -12.29 5.18
C ARG A 54 5.49 -11.68 6.59
N SER A 55 6.59 -11.88 7.31
CA SER A 55 6.74 -11.40 8.68
C SER A 55 6.85 -9.87 8.71
N GLY A 56 7.62 -9.29 7.80
CA GLY A 56 7.70 -7.85 7.59
C GLY A 56 6.36 -7.24 7.23
N PHE A 57 5.60 -7.86 6.32
CA PHE A 57 4.25 -7.40 5.97
C PHE A 57 3.31 -7.38 7.18
N ILE A 58 3.25 -8.47 7.96
CA ILE A 58 2.38 -8.54 9.14
C ILE A 58 2.78 -7.49 10.20
N ARG A 59 4.09 -7.22 10.36
CA ARG A 59 4.57 -6.18 11.26
C ARG A 59 4.16 -4.79 10.78
N LEU A 60 4.36 -4.49 9.50
CA LEU A 60 3.97 -3.23 8.88
C LEU A 60 2.49 -2.89 9.12
N VAL A 61 1.59 -3.86 8.93
CA VAL A 61 0.14 -3.65 9.09
C VAL A 61 -0.28 -3.51 10.56
N LYS A 62 0.42 -4.17 11.49
CA LYS A 62 0.11 -4.14 12.93
C LYS A 62 0.63 -2.88 13.63
N ASP A 63 1.85 -2.48 13.31
CA ASP A 63 2.56 -1.36 13.96
C ASP A 63 2.24 -0.02 13.28
N GLY A 64 1.83 -0.08 12.01
CA GLY A 64 1.60 1.06 11.15
C GLY A 64 0.43 1.91 11.60
#